data_AF-A0A933QXL2-F1
#
_entry.id   AF-A0A933QXL2-F1
#
_cell.length_a   1.000
_cell.length_b   1.000
_cell.length_c   1.000
_cell.angle_alpha   90.00
_cell.angle_beta   90.00
_cell.angle_gamma   90.00
#
_symmetry.space_group_name_H-M   'P 1'
#
loop_
_entity.id
_entity.type
_entity.pdbx_description
1 polymer ?
#
loop_
_entity_poly.entity_id
_entity_poly.type
_entity_poly.pdbx_seq_one_letter_code
_entity_poly.pdbx_strand_id
1 'polypeptide(L)'
;MSERIFVSTPNDSVLDVTQFQIKTQVLKLIKRAGFEPQEFSVSGLPAQLMWNYENVNQVLHRCQGAVILGLERWQAGPGQGIHGLATAFNHFEGALALAHQLPTLVIAERGTERQGIFFLSAGQNTVYLLSPSMIDWHKTKTFRNKFKAWRTEVTARFQVFAGYCAQANPTAQAIIKEFKKQGVSVMDWQKHFRPGRSILEEVERASQTCMAGVFLFTCDDALITQNKKRAAPRDNVILEAGYFLHAKGKERALIICEKGVKVPADLGGNIYIELEDRHDITTIKTRLSDFIQDRL
;
A
#
# COMPACT_ATOMS: atom_id res chain seq x y z
N MET A 1 -0.67 14.10 -1.42
CA MET A 1 -0.96 13.47 -0.11
C MET A 1 0.36 12.92 0.44
N SER A 2 0.59 12.93 1.77
CA SER A 2 1.79 12.28 2.34
C SER A 2 1.60 10.77 2.35
N GLU A 3 2.66 10.01 2.09
CA GLU A 3 2.59 8.55 2.12
C GLU A 3 2.44 8.06 3.56
N ARG A 4 1.47 7.17 3.78
CA ARG A 4 1.10 6.66 5.09
C ARG A 4 1.95 5.44 5.46
N ILE A 5 2.43 5.41 6.70
CA ILE A 5 3.24 4.31 7.25
C ILE A 5 2.52 3.73 8.45
N PHE A 6 2.22 2.44 8.40
CA PHE A 6 1.68 1.73 9.55
C PHE A 6 2.74 1.63 10.64
N VAL A 7 2.40 1.96 11.89
CA VAL A 7 3.32 1.84 13.02
C VAL A 7 2.73 0.88 14.05
N SER A 8 3.34 -0.29 14.15
CA SER A 8 3.05 -1.26 15.21
C SER A 8 3.95 -0.99 16.40
N THR A 9 3.35 -0.68 17.54
CA THR A 9 4.08 -0.39 18.78
C THR A 9 3.18 -0.67 19.99
N PRO A 10 3.74 -1.06 21.15
CA PRO A 10 2.97 -1.10 22.38
C PRO A 10 2.39 0.27 22.74
N ASN A 11 1.29 0.27 23.50
CA ASN A 11 0.66 1.49 24.02
C ASN A 11 1.64 2.27 24.91
N ASP A 12 1.57 3.60 24.88
CA ASP A 12 2.41 4.47 25.69
C ASP A 12 2.32 4.19 27.19
N SER A 13 1.15 3.75 27.69
CA SER A 13 0.93 3.45 29.10
C SER A 13 1.78 2.30 29.66
N VAL A 14 2.32 1.44 28.79
CA VAL A 14 3.15 0.30 29.20
C VAL A 14 4.63 0.53 28.92
N LEU A 15 5.02 1.57 28.20
CA LEU A 15 6.42 1.83 27.85
C LEU A 15 7.17 2.46 29.04
N ASP A 16 8.41 2.02 29.26
CA ASP A 16 9.32 2.77 30.13
C ASP A 16 9.83 4.04 29.44
N VAL A 17 10.55 4.89 30.19
CA VAL A 17 11.06 6.17 29.69
C VAL A 17 11.95 6.00 28.46
N THR A 18 12.81 4.98 28.44
CA THR A 18 13.75 4.74 27.34
C THR A 18 13.02 4.23 26.11
N GLN A 19 12.08 3.31 26.27
CA GLN A 19 11.24 2.79 25.20
C GLN A 19 10.34 3.86 24.60
N PHE A 20 9.75 4.73 25.43
CA PHE A 20 8.98 5.87 24.98
C PHE A 20 9.85 6.85 24.15
N GLN A 21 11.10 7.07 24.55
CA GLN A 21 12.06 7.88 23.78
C GLN A 21 12.41 7.23 22.44
N ILE A 22 12.59 5.91 22.39
CA ILE A 22 12.82 5.15 21.14
C ILE A 22 11.64 5.33 20.19
N LYS A 23 10.41 5.04 20.65
CA LYS A 23 9.18 5.22 19.87
C LYS A 23 9.09 6.64 19.33
N THR A 24 9.23 7.63 20.20
CA THR A 24 9.19 9.05 19.82
C THR A 24 10.23 9.39 18.75
N GLN A 25 11.45 8.87 18.87
CA GLN A 25 12.51 9.10 17.90
C GLN A 25 12.20 8.43 16.55
N VAL A 26 11.65 7.21 16.54
CA VAL A 26 11.20 6.55 15.31
C VAL A 26 10.11 7.37 14.62
N LEU A 27 9.07 7.80 15.34
CA LEU A 27 8.01 8.63 14.79
C LEU A 27 8.54 9.95 14.20
N LYS A 28 9.52 10.58 14.85
CA LYS A 28 10.21 11.77 14.32
C LYS A 28 10.96 11.46 13.03
N LEU A 29 11.63 10.31 12.92
CA LEU A 29 12.35 9.90 11.71
C LEU A 29 11.38 9.64 10.54
N ILE A 30 10.25 8.99 10.80
CA ILE A 30 9.18 8.77 9.80
C ILE A 30 8.65 10.12 9.30
N LYS A 31 8.26 11.03 10.20
CA LYS A 31 7.77 12.37 9.83
C LYS A 31 8.81 13.19 9.07
N ARG A 32 10.08 13.19 9.50
CA ARG A 32 11.18 13.87 8.80
C ARG A 32 11.47 13.30 7.41
N ALA A 33 11.13 12.03 7.17
CA ALA A 33 11.22 11.42 5.85
C ALA A 33 10.06 11.82 4.92
N GLY A 34 9.08 12.61 5.39
CA GLY A 34 7.95 13.07 4.61
C GLY A 34 6.72 12.16 4.69
N PHE A 35 6.71 11.21 5.63
CA PHE A 35 5.66 10.21 5.78
C PHE A 35 4.71 10.49 6.95
N GLU A 36 3.49 9.99 6.85
CA GLU A 36 2.44 10.14 7.86
C GLU A 36 2.26 8.83 8.67
N PRO A 37 2.66 8.80 9.96
CA PRO A 37 2.51 7.60 10.78
C PRO A 37 1.04 7.32 11.15
N GLN A 38 0.63 6.07 10.96
CA GLN A 38 -0.68 5.53 11.29
C GLN A 38 -0.54 4.61 12.50
N GLU A 39 -1.00 5.07 13.66
CA GLU A 39 -0.82 4.36 14.93
C GLU A 39 -2.15 4.35 15.69
N PHE A 40 -2.59 3.15 16.08
CA PHE A 40 -3.85 2.97 16.81
C PHE A 40 -3.89 3.79 18.09
N SER A 41 -5.02 4.47 18.31
CA SER A 41 -5.24 5.36 19.47
C SER A 41 -4.31 6.59 19.54
N VAL A 42 -3.48 6.86 18.52
CA VAL A 42 -2.48 7.94 18.57
C VAL A 42 -2.54 8.85 17.34
N SER A 43 -2.47 8.32 16.12
CA SER A 43 -2.38 9.18 14.92
C SER A 43 -2.93 8.56 13.64
N GLY A 44 -3.33 9.43 12.72
CA GLY A 44 -3.80 9.06 11.39
C GLY A 44 -5.19 8.42 11.39
N LEU A 45 -5.45 7.61 10.38
CA LEU A 45 -6.68 6.84 10.18
C LEU A 45 -7.11 6.02 11.42
N PRO A 46 -6.20 5.30 12.13
CA PRO A 46 -6.61 4.47 13.26
C PRO A 46 -6.70 5.22 14.61
N ALA A 47 -6.55 6.55 14.64
CA ALA A 47 -6.51 7.31 15.90
C ALA A 47 -7.78 7.14 16.75
N GLN A 48 -8.94 6.94 16.11
CA GLN A 48 -10.23 6.77 16.78
C GLN A 48 -10.85 5.37 16.55
N LEU A 49 -10.07 4.43 15.99
CA LEU A 49 -10.53 3.08 15.72
C LEU A 49 -10.17 2.15 16.87
N MET A 50 -11.08 1.23 17.19
CA MET A 50 -10.78 0.11 18.07
C MET A 50 -9.83 -0.87 17.37
N TRP A 51 -8.88 -1.42 18.12
CA TRP A 51 -8.00 -2.44 17.58
C TRP A 51 -8.77 -3.76 17.35
N ASN A 52 -8.78 -4.25 16.11
CA ASN A 52 -9.27 -5.57 15.72
C ASN A 52 -8.72 -5.91 14.32
N TYR A 53 -8.89 -7.16 13.87
CA TYR A 53 -8.41 -7.61 12.56
C TYR A 53 -8.89 -6.71 11.42
N GLU A 54 -10.19 -6.41 11.35
CA GLU A 54 -10.78 -5.66 10.24
C GLU A 54 -10.18 -4.25 10.14
N ASN A 55 -10.11 -3.52 11.25
CA ASN A 55 -9.55 -2.18 11.29
C ASN A 55 -8.04 -2.16 10.98
N VAL A 56 -7.27 -3.12 11.52
CA VAL A 56 -5.83 -3.24 11.24
C VAL A 56 -5.62 -3.51 9.75
N ASN A 57 -6.39 -4.44 9.19
CA ASN A 57 -6.34 -4.81 7.79
C ASN A 57 -6.68 -3.60 6.90
N GLN A 58 -7.77 -2.88 7.18
CA GLN A 58 -8.17 -1.70 6.41
C GLN A 58 -7.12 -0.58 6.44
N VAL A 59 -6.48 -0.34 7.58
CA VAL A 59 -5.42 0.68 7.69
C VAL A 59 -4.17 0.26 6.93
N LEU A 60 -3.74 -1.00 7.05
CA LEU A 60 -2.58 -1.53 6.31
C LEU A 60 -2.76 -1.42 4.79
N HIS A 61 -3.97 -1.71 4.28
CA HIS A 61 -4.29 -1.52 2.85
C HIS A 61 -4.15 -0.06 2.37
N ARG A 62 -4.16 0.90 3.29
CA ARG A 62 -4.04 2.35 3.03
C ARG A 62 -2.63 2.91 3.29
N CYS A 63 -1.69 2.03 3.61
CA CYS A 63 -0.28 2.37 3.85
C CYS A 63 0.62 1.95 2.69
N GLN A 64 1.76 2.63 2.56
CA GLN A 64 2.80 2.32 1.56
C GLN A 64 3.96 1.55 2.16
N GLY A 65 4.00 1.45 3.49
CA GLY A 65 4.99 0.69 4.24
C GLY A 65 4.55 0.49 5.68
N ALA A 66 5.31 -0.32 6.41
CA ALA A 66 5.10 -0.56 7.82
C ALA A 66 6.40 -0.46 8.62
N VAL A 67 6.28 -0.04 9.87
CA VAL A 67 7.35 -0.06 10.87
C VAL A 67 6.84 -0.84 12.08
N ILE A 68 7.57 -1.89 12.48
CA ILE A 68 7.23 -2.73 13.62
C ILE A 68 8.25 -2.50 14.74
N LEU A 69 7.79 -1.99 15.88
CA LEU A 69 8.59 -1.73 17.07
C LEU A 69 8.45 -2.88 18.09
N GLY A 70 9.40 -3.81 18.03
CA GLY A 70 9.51 -4.95 18.93
C GLY A 70 10.23 -4.59 20.23
N LEU A 71 9.54 -3.88 21.10
CA LEU A 71 10.03 -3.49 22.43
C LEU A 71 9.71 -4.62 23.44
N GLU A 72 10.68 -4.99 24.28
CA GLU A 72 10.57 -6.14 25.19
C GLU A 72 9.51 -5.88 26.26
N ARG A 73 8.52 -6.77 26.41
CA ARG A 73 7.40 -6.65 27.37
C ARG A 73 7.41 -7.70 28.46
N TRP A 74 7.81 -8.91 28.12
CA TRP A 74 7.90 -10.00 29.07
C TRP A 74 9.25 -10.67 28.97
N GLN A 75 9.64 -11.30 30.07
CA GLN A 75 10.80 -12.14 30.16
C GLN A 75 10.34 -13.56 30.43
N ALA A 76 10.67 -14.48 29.53
CA ALA A 76 10.25 -15.88 29.65
C ALA A 76 11.32 -16.84 29.13
N GLY A 77 11.39 -18.03 29.72
CA GLY A 77 12.20 -19.14 29.22
C GLY A 77 12.38 -20.26 30.25
N PRO A 78 12.32 -21.55 29.84
CA PRO A 78 12.69 -22.67 30.69
C PRO A 78 14.19 -23.02 30.51
N GLY A 79 14.92 -23.21 31.61
CA GLY A 79 16.25 -23.86 31.65
C GLY A 79 17.43 -23.15 30.96
N GLN A 80 17.31 -22.76 29.68
CA GLN A 80 18.42 -22.29 28.82
C GLN A 80 18.59 -20.76 28.75
N GLY A 81 17.75 -19.98 29.42
CA GLY A 81 17.92 -18.52 29.53
C GLY A 81 16.59 -17.76 29.57
N ILE A 82 16.64 -16.53 30.10
CA ILE A 82 15.52 -15.59 30.07
C ILE A 82 15.60 -14.82 28.75
N HIS A 83 14.53 -14.87 27.95
CA HIS A 83 14.41 -14.15 26.69
C HIS A 83 13.36 -13.04 26.79
N GLY A 84 13.66 -11.90 26.17
CA GLY A 84 12.70 -10.80 26.03
C GLY A 84 11.67 -11.13 24.96
N LEU A 85 10.39 -10.90 25.24
CA LEU A 85 9.28 -11.12 24.30
C LEU A 85 8.62 -9.79 23.97
N ALA A 86 8.47 -9.50 22.68
CA ALA A 86 7.63 -8.43 22.19
C ALA A 86 6.14 -8.81 22.28
N THR A 87 5.25 -7.89 21.93
CA THR A 87 3.82 -8.18 21.94
C THR A 87 3.44 -9.18 20.84
N ALA A 88 2.47 -10.06 21.13
CA ALA A 88 1.82 -10.88 20.11
C ALA A 88 1.21 -10.02 18.99
N PHE A 89 0.77 -8.80 19.32
CA PHE A 89 0.26 -7.83 18.35
C PHE A 89 1.31 -7.42 17.32
N ASN A 90 2.58 -7.24 17.70
CA ASN A 90 3.65 -6.96 16.74
C ASN A 90 3.81 -8.07 15.70
N HIS A 91 3.71 -9.33 16.13
CA HIS A 91 3.77 -10.48 15.21
C HIS A 91 2.58 -10.50 14.26
N PHE A 92 1.38 -10.26 14.79
CA PHE A 92 0.14 -10.24 14.01
C PHE A 92 0.13 -9.11 12.97
N GLU A 93 0.39 -7.87 13.40
CA GLU A 93 0.41 -6.69 12.53
C GLU A 93 1.54 -6.76 11.52
N GLY A 94 2.71 -7.24 11.93
CA GLY A 94 3.83 -7.48 11.03
C GLY A 94 3.53 -8.53 9.97
N ALA A 95 2.90 -9.66 10.34
CA ALA A 95 2.50 -10.68 9.39
C ALA A 95 1.47 -10.15 8.38
N LEU A 96 0.51 -9.34 8.82
CA LEU A 96 -0.44 -8.68 7.92
C LEU A 96 0.24 -7.67 7.00
N ALA A 97 1.20 -6.89 7.49
CA ALA A 97 1.98 -5.98 6.64
C ALA A 97 2.73 -6.72 5.52
N LEU A 98 3.32 -7.87 5.84
CA LEU A 98 3.97 -8.74 4.84
C LEU A 98 2.97 -9.38 3.89
N ALA A 99 1.80 -9.80 4.36
CA ALA A 99 0.73 -10.32 3.49
C ALA A 99 0.25 -9.27 2.48
N HIS A 100 0.24 -7.99 2.88
CA HIS A 100 -0.01 -6.84 2.00
C HIS A 100 1.19 -6.44 1.13
N GLN A 101 2.31 -7.16 1.26
CA GLN A 101 3.55 -6.93 0.54
C GLN A 101 4.08 -5.50 0.75
N LEU A 102 3.86 -4.98 1.96
CA LEU A 102 4.36 -3.67 2.35
C LEU A 102 5.86 -3.78 2.69
N PRO A 103 6.70 -2.87 2.17
CA PRO A 103 8.04 -2.66 2.70
C PRO A 103 7.98 -2.48 4.21
N THR A 104 8.57 -3.43 4.94
CA THR A 104 8.45 -3.51 6.39
C THR A 104 9.83 -3.35 7.04
N LEU A 105 9.95 -2.32 7.88
CA LEU A 105 11.12 -2.08 8.73
C LEU A 105 10.82 -2.57 10.14
N VAL A 106 11.58 -3.55 10.60
CA VAL A 106 11.44 -4.08 11.96
C VAL A 106 12.54 -3.49 12.82
N ILE A 107 12.18 -2.84 13.91
CA ILE A 107 13.13 -2.30 14.90
C ILE A 107 12.86 -3.03 16.21
N ALA A 108 13.79 -3.87 16.65
CA ALA A 108 13.66 -4.68 17.84
C ALA A 108 14.67 -4.25 18.91
N GLU A 109 14.26 -4.30 20.17
CA GLU A 109 15.16 -4.19 21.32
C GLU A 109 16.14 -5.38 21.38
N ARG A 110 17.37 -5.14 21.84
CA ARG A 110 18.34 -6.24 22.03
C ARG A 110 17.93 -7.05 23.24
N GLY A 111 17.74 -8.35 23.04
CA GLY A 111 17.18 -9.24 24.06
C GLY A 111 15.84 -9.83 23.61
N THR A 112 15.14 -9.12 22.72
CA THR A 112 13.94 -9.64 22.04
C THR A 112 14.27 -10.92 21.29
N GLU A 113 13.50 -11.94 21.57
CA GLU A 113 13.63 -13.25 20.98
C GLU A 113 13.48 -13.17 19.45
N ARG A 114 14.37 -13.88 18.74
CA ARG A 114 14.46 -13.82 17.27
C ARG A 114 13.46 -14.77 16.61
N GLN A 115 12.17 -14.62 16.91
CA GLN A 115 11.10 -15.46 16.37
C GLN A 115 10.07 -14.66 15.56
N GLY A 116 9.30 -15.35 14.73
CA GLY A 116 8.24 -14.75 13.89
C GLY A 116 8.76 -13.56 13.08
N ILE A 117 8.07 -12.43 13.17
CA ILE A 117 8.46 -11.17 12.51
C ILE A 117 9.80 -10.59 12.99
N PHE A 118 10.45 -11.12 14.02
CA PHE A 118 11.79 -10.69 14.41
C PHE A 118 12.89 -11.59 13.83
N PHE A 119 12.55 -12.74 13.25
CA PHE A 119 13.54 -13.64 12.68
C PHE A 119 14.28 -12.99 11.50
N LEU A 120 15.62 -13.01 11.55
CA LEU A 120 16.47 -12.30 10.57
C LEU A 120 16.31 -12.82 9.15
N SER A 121 15.98 -14.10 8.98
CA SER A 121 15.79 -14.72 7.68
C SER A 121 14.36 -14.60 7.15
N ALA A 122 13.46 -13.89 7.84
CA ALA A 122 12.09 -13.66 7.38
C ALA A 122 11.99 -12.59 6.24
N GLY A 123 13.10 -12.26 5.58
CA GLY A 123 13.11 -11.49 4.33
C GLY A 123 12.91 -9.98 4.45
N GLN A 124 12.90 -9.43 5.67
CA GLN A 124 12.60 -8.01 5.94
C GLN A 124 13.80 -7.18 6.39
N ASN A 125 13.65 -5.85 6.38
CA ASN A 125 14.66 -4.92 6.87
C ASN A 125 14.64 -4.89 8.41
N THR A 126 15.25 -5.87 9.07
CA THR A 126 15.32 -5.91 10.54
C THR A 126 16.56 -5.18 11.08
N VAL A 127 16.35 -4.33 12.08
CA VAL A 127 17.39 -3.66 12.87
C VAL A 127 17.19 -3.99 14.34
N TYR A 128 18.24 -4.52 14.98
CA TYR A 128 18.27 -4.70 16.44
C TYR A 128 18.99 -3.53 17.09
N LEU A 129 18.31 -2.85 18.02
CA LEU A 129 18.86 -1.74 18.79
C LEU A 129 19.85 -2.29 19.81
N LEU A 130 21.14 -2.03 19.60
CA LEU A 130 22.24 -2.61 20.37
C LEU A 130 22.19 -2.31 21.89
N SER A 131 21.61 -1.17 22.27
CA SER A 131 21.21 -0.85 23.64
C SER A 131 20.15 0.26 23.61
N PRO A 132 19.01 0.11 24.30
CA PRO A 132 18.03 1.18 24.48
C PRO A 132 18.63 2.46 25.06
N SER A 133 19.66 2.34 25.91
CA SER A 133 20.38 3.44 26.54
C SER A 133 21.32 4.21 25.60
N MET A 134 21.57 3.72 24.37
CA MET A 134 22.42 4.41 23.41
C MET A 134 21.64 5.53 22.73
N ILE A 135 21.75 6.75 23.24
CA ILE A 135 21.05 7.97 22.76
C ILE A 135 21.13 8.16 21.22
N ASP A 136 22.21 7.69 20.59
CA ASP A 136 22.54 7.92 19.18
C ASP A 136 22.39 6.68 18.27
N TRP A 137 21.64 5.65 18.68
CA TRP A 137 21.42 4.44 17.86
C TRP A 137 20.96 4.75 16.42
N HIS A 138 20.15 5.80 16.23
CA HIS A 138 19.62 6.24 14.94
C HIS A 138 20.68 6.89 14.02
N LYS A 139 21.83 7.28 14.56
CA LYS A 139 22.96 7.83 13.80
C LYS A 139 23.92 6.74 13.31
N THR A 140 23.79 5.51 13.81
CA THR A 140 24.63 4.38 13.40
C THR A 140 24.53 4.12 11.90
N LYS A 141 25.63 3.68 11.28
CA LYS A 141 25.67 3.35 9.86
C LYS A 141 24.68 2.23 9.51
N THR A 142 24.57 1.23 10.38
CA THR A 142 23.66 0.09 10.21
C THR A 142 22.21 0.54 10.12
N PHE A 143 21.73 1.33 11.09
CA PHE A 143 20.36 1.83 11.07
C PHE A 143 20.11 2.72 9.85
N ARG A 144 21.00 3.70 9.58
CA ARG A 144 20.84 4.62 8.43
C ARG A 144 20.75 3.90 7.10
N ASN A 145 21.55 2.85 6.88
CA ASN A 145 21.51 2.07 5.66
C ASN A 145 20.19 1.30 5.52
N LYS A 146 19.73 0.63 6.59
CA LYS A 146 18.47 -0.13 6.58
C LYS A 146 17.25 0.78 6.44
N PHE A 147 17.22 1.90 7.17
CA PHE A 147 16.17 2.91 7.03
C PHE A 147 16.14 3.52 5.63
N LYS A 148 17.31 3.81 5.03
CA LYS A 148 17.40 4.30 3.65
C LYS A 148 16.88 3.27 2.65
N ALA A 149 17.26 1.99 2.79
CA ALA A 149 16.80 0.92 1.90
C ALA A 149 15.27 0.77 1.97
N TRP A 150 14.73 0.64 3.18
CA TRP A 150 13.28 0.59 3.42
C TRP A 150 12.57 1.82 2.84
N ARG A 151 13.10 3.04 3.09
CA ARG A 151 12.53 4.27 2.54
C ARG A 151 12.49 4.25 1.01
N THR A 152 13.57 3.80 0.37
CA THR A 152 13.63 3.66 -1.09
C THR A 152 12.56 2.70 -1.60
N GLU A 153 12.35 1.56 -0.93
CA GLU A 153 11.29 0.60 -1.27
C GLU A 153 9.88 1.22 -1.12
N VAL A 154 9.62 1.96 -0.04
CA VAL A 154 8.35 2.68 0.17
C VAL A 154 8.09 3.68 -0.96
N THR A 155 9.05 4.57 -1.23
CA THR A 155 8.89 5.65 -2.23
C THR A 155 8.89 5.16 -3.68
N ALA A 156 9.28 3.90 -3.92
CA ALA A 156 9.23 3.29 -5.24
C ALA A 156 7.83 2.76 -5.60
N ARG A 157 6.90 2.73 -4.63
CA ARG A 157 5.52 2.29 -4.82
C ARG A 157 4.67 3.42 -5.39
N PHE A 158 3.61 3.03 -6.08
CA PHE A 158 2.61 3.97 -6.59
C PHE A 158 1.32 3.78 -5.80
N GLN A 159 0.48 4.81 -5.75
CA GLN A 159 -0.83 4.67 -5.12
C GLN A 159 -1.83 4.04 -6.10
N VAL A 160 -1.78 4.44 -7.37
CA VAL A 160 -2.72 3.97 -8.40
C VAL A 160 -1.98 3.43 -9.61
N PHE A 161 -2.40 2.28 -10.10
CA PHE A 161 -2.08 1.79 -11.44
C PHE A 161 -3.11 2.29 -12.45
N ALA A 162 -2.69 2.83 -13.59
CA ALA A 162 -3.59 3.27 -14.66
C ALA A 162 -3.49 2.31 -15.86
N GLY A 163 -4.46 1.41 -16.00
CA GLY A 163 -4.60 0.48 -17.12
C GLY A 163 -5.53 1.01 -18.21
N TYR A 164 -5.04 1.09 -19.44
CA TYR A 164 -5.78 1.65 -20.58
C TYR A 164 -5.13 1.26 -21.91
N CYS A 165 -5.89 1.29 -23.00
CA CYS A 165 -5.38 1.02 -24.34
C CYS A 165 -4.63 2.22 -24.92
N ALA A 166 -3.78 2.00 -25.93
CA ALA A 166 -2.98 3.10 -26.49
C ALA A 166 -3.79 4.23 -27.12
N GLN A 167 -4.94 3.91 -27.71
CA GLN A 167 -5.86 4.84 -28.35
C GLN A 167 -6.53 5.78 -27.34
N ALA A 168 -6.69 5.35 -26.09
CA ALA A 168 -7.28 6.13 -25.01
C ALA A 168 -6.27 7.01 -24.27
N ASN A 169 -5.03 7.13 -24.76
CA ASN A 169 -3.97 7.91 -24.11
C ASN A 169 -4.41 9.35 -23.75
N PRO A 170 -5.04 10.14 -24.64
CA PRO A 170 -5.42 11.52 -24.30
C PRO A 170 -6.32 11.60 -23.05
N THR A 171 -7.33 10.75 -22.99
CA THR A 171 -8.27 10.63 -21.86
C THR A 171 -7.58 10.12 -20.60
N ALA A 172 -6.76 9.07 -20.73
CA ALA A 172 -6.01 8.52 -19.61
C ALA A 172 -5.05 9.55 -19.01
N GLN A 173 -4.37 10.35 -19.83
CA GLN A 173 -3.49 11.42 -19.33
C GLN A 173 -4.27 12.53 -18.62
N ALA A 174 -5.50 12.84 -19.06
CA ALA A 174 -6.38 13.77 -18.33
C ALA A 174 -6.75 13.23 -16.93
N ILE A 175 -7.10 11.93 -16.84
CA ILE A 175 -7.40 11.24 -15.57
C ILE A 175 -6.15 11.24 -14.67
N ILE A 176 -5.00 10.79 -15.21
CA ILE A 176 -3.72 10.75 -14.47
C ILE A 176 -3.34 12.15 -13.96
N LYS A 177 -3.54 13.20 -14.76
CA LYS A 177 -3.29 14.58 -14.35
C LYS A 177 -4.18 14.97 -13.16
N GLU A 178 -5.44 14.55 -13.15
CA GLU A 178 -6.35 14.83 -12.04
C GLU A 178 -5.91 14.14 -10.75
N PHE A 179 -5.54 12.86 -10.79
CA PHE A 179 -4.94 12.15 -9.65
C PHE A 179 -3.67 12.87 -9.14
N LYS A 180 -2.77 13.26 -10.05
CA LYS A 180 -1.52 13.96 -9.68
C LYS A 180 -1.76 15.33 -9.04
N LYS A 181 -2.78 16.08 -9.46
CA LYS A 181 -3.14 17.36 -8.82
C LYS A 181 -3.54 17.17 -7.35
N GLN A 182 -4.14 16.03 -7.02
CA GLN A 182 -4.49 15.66 -5.63
C GLN A 182 -3.29 15.04 -4.88
N GLY A 183 -2.12 15.03 -5.52
CA GLY A 183 -0.88 14.49 -4.99
C GLY A 183 -0.90 12.97 -4.84
N VAL A 184 -1.61 12.29 -5.74
CA VAL A 184 -1.61 10.83 -5.86
C VAL A 184 -0.52 10.39 -6.86
N SER A 185 0.34 9.45 -6.45
CA SER A 185 1.33 8.86 -7.36
C SER A 185 0.68 7.80 -8.25
N VAL A 186 0.92 7.88 -9.57
CA VAL A 186 0.28 7.01 -10.57
C VAL A 186 1.32 6.28 -11.41
N MET A 187 1.24 4.95 -11.44
CA MET A 187 1.94 4.10 -12.39
C MET A 187 1.18 4.11 -13.72
N ASP A 188 1.76 4.81 -14.69
CA ASP A 188 1.22 4.92 -16.05
C ASP A 188 1.66 3.70 -16.89
N TRP A 189 0.70 2.85 -17.29
CA TRP A 189 0.95 1.62 -18.05
C TRP A 189 1.89 1.83 -19.24
N GLN A 190 1.62 2.83 -20.07
CA GLN A 190 2.38 3.01 -21.31
C GLN A 190 3.81 3.52 -21.09
N LYS A 191 4.07 4.18 -19.97
CA LYS A 191 5.40 4.74 -19.68
C LYS A 191 6.28 3.80 -18.84
N HIS A 192 5.67 2.90 -18.07
CA HIS A 192 6.40 2.06 -17.11
C HIS A 192 6.50 0.58 -17.50
N PHE A 193 5.90 0.20 -18.64
CA PHE A 193 6.03 -1.13 -19.22
C PHE A 193 7.44 -1.36 -19.79
N ARG A 194 8.03 -2.52 -19.48
CA ARG A 194 9.37 -2.89 -19.96
C ARG A 194 9.26 -3.93 -21.09
N PRO A 195 9.97 -3.75 -22.21
CA PRO A 195 10.05 -4.78 -23.24
C PRO A 195 10.57 -6.11 -22.68
N GLY A 196 9.96 -7.23 -23.07
CA GLY A 196 10.42 -8.58 -22.73
C GLY A 196 9.71 -9.27 -21.56
N ARG A 197 8.65 -8.66 -20.99
CA ARG A 197 7.79 -9.30 -19.99
C ARG A 197 6.39 -9.53 -20.53
N SER A 198 5.72 -10.56 -20.02
CA SER A 198 4.33 -10.81 -20.32
C SER A 198 3.42 -9.77 -19.64
N ILE A 199 2.22 -9.59 -20.17
CA ILE A 199 1.20 -8.71 -19.58
C ILE A 199 0.87 -9.16 -18.15
N LEU A 200 0.78 -10.48 -17.93
CA LEU A 200 0.46 -11.05 -16.62
C LEU A 200 1.53 -10.68 -15.56
N GLU A 201 2.82 -10.81 -15.89
CA GLU A 201 3.91 -10.44 -14.97
C GLU A 201 3.89 -8.95 -14.64
N GLU A 202 3.55 -8.11 -15.61
CA GLU A 202 3.50 -6.65 -15.42
C GLU A 202 2.31 -6.23 -14.58
N VAL A 203 1.15 -6.87 -14.76
CA VAL A 203 -0.04 -6.69 -13.93
C VAL A 203 0.17 -7.21 -12.52
N GLU A 204 0.79 -8.37 -12.38
CA GLU A 204 1.17 -8.92 -11.09
C GLU A 204 2.06 -7.90 -10.36
N ARG A 205 3.16 -7.46 -10.97
CA ARG A 205 4.03 -6.43 -10.40
C ARG A 205 3.29 -5.13 -10.06
N ALA A 206 2.43 -4.65 -10.95
CA ALA A 206 1.63 -3.46 -10.71
C ALA A 206 0.73 -3.64 -9.49
N SER A 207 0.07 -4.78 -9.35
CA SER A 207 -0.74 -5.10 -8.17
C SER A 207 0.12 -5.15 -6.89
N GLN A 208 1.34 -5.68 -6.94
CA GLN A 208 2.20 -5.77 -5.77
C GLN A 208 2.68 -4.38 -5.30
N THR A 209 2.92 -3.47 -6.25
CA THR A 209 3.51 -2.14 -6.03
C THR A 209 2.50 -0.99 -5.98
N CYS A 210 1.24 -1.24 -6.32
CA CYS A 210 0.16 -0.25 -6.28
C CYS A 210 -0.88 -0.59 -5.20
N MET A 211 -1.54 0.44 -4.65
CA MET A 211 -2.63 0.23 -3.68
C MET A 211 -3.97 -0.03 -4.37
N ALA A 212 -4.15 0.54 -5.56
CA ALA A 212 -5.38 0.51 -6.32
C ALA A 212 -5.10 0.50 -7.83
N GLY A 213 -6.12 0.17 -8.61
CA GLY A 213 -6.11 0.26 -10.07
C GLY A 213 -7.25 1.15 -10.57
N VAL A 214 -6.99 1.93 -11.61
CA VAL A 214 -7.98 2.62 -12.42
C VAL A 214 -7.88 2.11 -13.85
N PHE A 215 -9.00 1.68 -14.40
CA PHE A 215 -9.06 1.02 -15.70
C PHE A 215 -9.99 1.78 -16.63
N LEU A 216 -9.47 2.24 -17.77
CA LEU A 216 -10.26 2.97 -18.75
C LEU A 216 -10.70 2.03 -19.87
N PHE A 217 -12.00 1.77 -19.91
CA PHE A 217 -12.65 0.95 -20.90
C PHE A 217 -13.24 1.85 -21.99
N THR A 218 -12.69 1.76 -23.19
CA THR A 218 -13.07 2.56 -24.35
C THR A 218 -13.58 1.71 -25.50
N CYS A 219 -14.30 2.33 -26.43
CA CYS A 219 -14.87 1.73 -27.63
C CYS A 219 -13.84 1.37 -28.72
N ASP A 220 -12.57 1.16 -28.37
CA ASP A 220 -11.48 1.10 -29.36
C ASP A 220 -11.43 -0.20 -30.15
N ASP A 221 -11.98 -1.29 -29.63
CA ASP A 221 -12.16 -2.53 -30.38
C ASP A 221 -13.64 -2.77 -30.67
N ALA A 222 -14.00 -2.73 -31.96
CA ALA A 222 -15.34 -3.12 -32.40
C ALA A 222 -15.45 -4.66 -32.32
N LEU A 223 -16.20 -5.19 -31.35
CA LEU A 223 -16.66 -6.57 -31.45
C LEU A 223 -17.70 -6.64 -32.56
N ILE A 224 -17.35 -7.27 -33.68
CA ILE A 224 -18.33 -7.73 -34.66
C ILE A 224 -19.04 -8.92 -34.03
N THR A 225 -20.04 -8.66 -33.19
CA THR A 225 -21.01 -9.69 -32.81
C THR A 225 -22.18 -9.63 -33.77
N GLN A 226 -22.50 -10.77 -34.38
CA GLN A 226 -23.57 -10.93 -35.36
C GLN A 226 -24.85 -10.21 -34.85
N ASN A 227 -25.27 -9.19 -35.59
CA ASN A 227 -26.45 -8.33 -35.40
C ASN A 227 -26.43 -7.12 -34.43
N LYS A 228 -25.36 -6.78 -33.70
CA LYS A 228 -25.22 -5.44 -33.06
C LYS A 228 -23.76 -5.00 -33.00
N LYS A 229 -23.39 -3.90 -33.67
CA LYS A 229 -22.08 -3.24 -33.48
C LYS A 229 -22.02 -2.68 -32.05
N ARG A 230 -21.41 -3.41 -31.13
CA ARG A 230 -21.08 -2.92 -29.79
C ARG A 230 -19.57 -2.95 -29.64
N ALA A 231 -19.00 -1.83 -29.25
CA ALA A 231 -17.57 -1.78 -28.96
C ALA A 231 -17.29 -2.42 -27.58
N ALA A 232 -16.14 -3.04 -27.44
CA ALA A 232 -15.68 -3.64 -26.20
C ALA A 232 -14.32 -3.09 -25.79
N PRO A 233 -14.00 -3.12 -24.48
CA PRO A 233 -12.66 -2.82 -24.04
C PRO A 233 -11.69 -3.88 -24.55
N ARG A 234 -10.43 -3.50 -24.74
CA ARG A 234 -9.35 -4.44 -25.07
C ARG A 234 -9.26 -5.57 -24.04
N ASP A 235 -9.07 -6.79 -24.53
CA ASP A 235 -8.94 -8.00 -23.70
C ASP A 235 -7.89 -7.84 -22.58
N ASN A 236 -6.76 -7.17 -22.90
CA ASN A 236 -5.71 -6.91 -21.92
C ASN A 236 -6.18 -6.02 -20.75
N VAL A 237 -6.96 -4.97 -21.04
CA VAL A 237 -7.44 -4.04 -20.02
C VAL A 237 -8.53 -4.71 -19.15
N ILE A 238 -9.30 -5.63 -19.72
CA ILE A 238 -10.25 -6.47 -18.98
C ILE A 238 -9.49 -7.43 -18.04
N LEU A 239 -8.43 -8.09 -18.54
CA LEU A 239 -7.57 -8.96 -17.74
C LEU A 239 -6.91 -8.19 -16.57
N GLU A 240 -6.34 -7.03 -16.86
CA GLU A 240 -5.75 -6.11 -15.89
C GLU A 240 -6.76 -5.74 -14.78
N ALA A 241 -7.97 -5.33 -15.17
CA ALA A 241 -9.03 -4.98 -14.23
C ALA A 241 -9.46 -6.18 -13.38
N GLY A 242 -9.68 -7.33 -14.01
CA GLY A 242 -10.05 -8.58 -13.33
C GLY A 242 -8.99 -9.03 -12.32
N TYR A 243 -7.71 -8.91 -12.68
CA TYR A 243 -6.60 -9.24 -11.78
C TYR A 243 -6.58 -8.31 -10.57
N PHE A 244 -6.72 -6.99 -10.76
CA PHE A 244 -6.77 -6.05 -9.64
C PHE A 244 -7.98 -6.26 -8.73
N LEU A 245 -9.15 -6.57 -9.31
CA LEU A 245 -10.34 -6.93 -8.53
C LEU A 245 -10.09 -8.13 -7.62
N HIS A 246 -9.39 -9.15 -8.13
CA HIS A 246 -9.00 -10.32 -7.32
C HIS A 246 -7.93 -9.97 -6.27
N ALA A 247 -6.85 -9.31 -6.69
CA ALA A 247 -5.67 -9.08 -5.85
C ALA A 247 -5.84 -7.98 -4.79
N LYS A 248 -6.71 -6.99 -5.04
CA LYS A 248 -6.91 -5.82 -4.17
C LYS A 248 -8.32 -5.63 -3.65
N GLY A 249 -9.27 -6.43 -4.13
CA GLY A 249 -10.67 -6.25 -3.81
C GLY A 249 -11.35 -5.19 -4.69
N LYS A 250 -12.68 -5.25 -4.73
CA LYS A 250 -13.54 -4.43 -5.59
C LYS A 250 -13.46 -2.94 -5.28
N GLU A 251 -13.26 -2.60 -4.01
CA GLU A 251 -13.14 -1.24 -3.51
C GLU A 251 -11.83 -0.56 -3.93
N ARG A 252 -10.87 -1.30 -4.49
CA ARG A 252 -9.56 -0.80 -4.95
C ARG A 252 -9.39 -0.81 -6.46
N ALA A 253 -10.40 -1.24 -7.20
CA ALA A 253 -10.41 -1.17 -8.65
C ALA A 253 -11.54 -0.22 -9.07
N LEU A 254 -11.16 0.85 -9.75
CA LEU A 254 -12.11 1.77 -10.36
C LEU A 254 -12.14 1.53 -11.86
N ILE A 255 -13.31 1.18 -12.40
CA ILE A 255 -13.49 1.03 -13.85
C ILE A 255 -14.18 2.28 -14.37
N ILE A 256 -13.62 2.91 -15.41
CA ILE A 256 -14.20 4.05 -16.09
C ILE A 256 -14.60 3.57 -17.48
N CYS A 257 -15.90 3.62 -17.78
CA CYS A 257 -16.45 3.10 -19.03
C CYS A 257 -16.91 4.24 -19.90
N GLU A 258 -16.32 4.36 -21.09
CA GLU A 258 -16.87 5.22 -22.14
C GLU A 258 -18.30 4.78 -22.48
N LYS A 259 -19.18 5.77 -22.67
CA LYS A 259 -20.56 5.54 -23.06
C LYS A 259 -20.65 4.69 -24.33
N GLY A 260 -21.43 3.61 -24.26
CA GLY A 260 -21.62 2.68 -25.37
C GLY A 260 -20.68 1.47 -25.38
N VAL A 261 -19.69 1.41 -24.48
CA VAL A 261 -18.88 0.20 -24.26
C VAL A 261 -19.71 -0.88 -23.58
N LYS A 262 -19.63 -2.11 -24.09
CA LYS A 262 -20.20 -3.28 -23.40
C LYS A 262 -19.25 -3.74 -22.29
N VAL A 263 -19.66 -3.55 -21.04
CA VAL A 263 -18.94 -4.10 -19.87
C VAL A 263 -19.26 -5.59 -19.73
N PRO A 264 -18.27 -6.47 -19.47
CA PRO A 264 -18.51 -7.87 -19.14
C PRO A 264 -19.48 -7.99 -17.94
N ALA A 265 -20.49 -8.87 -18.05
CA ALA A 265 -21.50 -9.02 -17.00
C ALA A 265 -20.89 -9.44 -15.65
N ASP A 266 -19.79 -10.19 -15.68
CA ASP A 266 -19.04 -10.65 -14.50
C ASP A 266 -18.28 -9.52 -13.78
N LEU A 267 -18.08 -8.38 -14.44
CA LEU A 267 -17.55 -7.15 -13.85
C LEU A 267 -18.67 -6.17 -13.45
N GLY A 268 -19.94 -6.57 -13.65
CA GLY A 268 -21.12 -5.76 -13.40
C GLY A 268 -21.41 -5.61 -11.90
N GLY A 269 -21.16 -4.41 -11.38
CA GLY A 269 -21.51 -3.98 -10.02
C GLY A 269 -21.31 -2.48 -9.86
N ASN A 270 -21.48 -1.92 -8.66
CA ASN A 270 -21.31 -0.49 -8.33
C ASN A 270 -19.87 0.06 -8.48
N ILE A 271 -19.05 -0.56 -9.32
CA ILE A 271 -17.60 -0.34 -9.47
C ILE A 271 -17.22 0.39 -10.76
N TYR A 272 -18.20 0.77 -11.58
CA TYR A 272 -17.93 1.56 -12.79
C TYR A 272 -18.50 2.98 -12.74
N ILE A 273 -17.75 3.92 -13.31
CA ILE A 273 -18.20 5.28 -13.62
C ILE A 273 -18.39 5.37 -15.14
N GLU A 274 -19.54 5.86 -15.59
CA GLU A 274 -19.75 6.15 -17.01
C GLU A 274 -19.06 7.48 -17.39
N LEU A 275 -18.29 7.46 -18.47
CA LEU A 275 -17.68 8.61 -19.11
C LEU A 275 -18.47 8.95 -20.37
N GLU A 276 -19.24 10.04 -20.31
CA GLU A 276 -20.15 10.44 -21.39
C GLU A 276 -19.44 10.83 -22.67
N ASP A 277 -18.37 11.63 -22.55
CA ASP A 277 -17.49 12.04 -23.64
C ASP A 277 -16.06 11.67 -23.29
N ARG A 278 -15.43 10.88 -24.18
CA ARG A 278 -14.03 10.48 -24.08
C ARG A 278 -13.08 11.68 -23.94
N HIS A 279 -13.42 12.84 -24.49
CA HIS A 279 -12.55 14.02 -24.47
C HIS A 279 -12.81 14.95 -23.28
N ASP A 280 -13.85 14.69 -22.48
CA ASP A 280 -14.18 15.49 -21.31
C ASP A 280 -14.40 14.65 -20.05
N ILE A 281 -13.43 14.70 -19.14
CA ILE A 281 -13.50 14.00 -17.85
C ILE A 281 -14.27 14.79 -16.77
N THR A 282 -14.82 15.96 -17.09
CA THR A 282 -15.40 16.87 -16.08
C THR A 282 -16.58 16.23 -15.35
N THR A 283 -17.37 15.41 -16.04
CA THR A 283 -18.51 14.67 -15.47
C THR A 283 -18.10 13.64 -14.42
N ILE A 284 -16.86 13.12 -14.49
CA ILE A 284 -16.38 12.07 -13.60
C ILE A 284 -15.45 12.58 -12.47
N LYS A 285 -15.04 13.85 -12.49
CA LYS A 285 -14.07 14.41 -11.53
C LYS A 285 -14.46 14.19 -10.07
N THR A 286 -15.71 14.43 -9.71
CA THR A 286 -16.21 14.23 -8.34
C THR A 286 -16.02 12.78 -7.91
N ARG A 287 -16.39 11.83 -8.77
CA ARG A 287 -16.23 10.39 -8.49
C ARG A 287 -14.77 9.96 -8.38
N LEU A 288 -13.86 10.58 -9.15
CA LEU A 288 -12.41 10.34 -9.00
C LEU A 288 -11.92 10.82 -7.63
N SER A 289 -12.37 11.98 -7.16
CA SER A 289 -12.05 12.50 -5.83
C SER A 289 -12.61 11.63 -4.71
N ASP A 290 -13.87 11.17 -4.84
CA ASP A 290 -14.49 10.24 -3.88
C ASP A 290 -13.67 8.94 -3.77
N PHE A 291 -13.21 8.40 -4.91
CA PHE A 291 -12.35 7.22 -4.93
C PHE A 291 -11.02 7.46 -4.20
N ILE A 292 -10.39 8.63 -4.39
CA ILE A 292 -9.15 8.98 -3.69
C ILE A 292 -9.39 9.09 -2.18
N GLN A 293 -10.47 9.75 -1.76
CA GLN A 293 -10.75 9.98 -0.34
C GLN A 293 -11.16 8.71 0.41
N ASP A 294 -12.06 7.93 -0.18
CA ASP A 294 -12.66 6.76 0.46
C ASP A 294 -11.74 5.55 0.39
N ARG A 295 -10.99 5.44 -0.71
CA ARG A 295 -10.18 4.25 -0.98
C ARG A 295 -8.73 4.56 -0.65
N LEU A 296 -8.07 5.53 -1.27
CA LEU A 296 -6.62 5.72 -1.10
C LEU A 296 -6.20 6.15 0.31
#